data_AF-A0AAD5H3B4-F1
#
_entry.id   AF-A0AAD5H3B4-F1
#
_cell.length_a   1.000
_cell.length_b   1.000
_cell.length_c   1.000
_cell.angle_alpha   90.00
_cell.angle_beta   90.00
_cell.angle_gamma   90.00
#
_symmetry.space_group_name_H-M   'P 1'
#
loop_
_entity.id
_entity.type
_entity.pdbx_description
1 polymer ?
#
loop_
_entity_poly.entity_id
_entity_poly.type
_entity_poly.pdbx_seq_one_letter_code
_entity_poly.pdbx_strand_id
1 'polypeptide(L)'
;MGAAAFTAIWAALLLSGLSQAAAQVPPPQPPGGLLVFPPTNAGLSPRRIVSFGRTHFYQIPERPVGTVVFFHGCARLSNSFFPYHPTALRRGYAVLALTAKNERSQCWSSGGSWRTNDHSQAMTLIANFLLDHKLDNKPLYLHGMSSGATFALKLPRELQARQADLERCAKEGGGAVSAKSERSKTKKARSRRDLLAERRTLAAAPSDEEEGGGEAGGLSSINCKELPDYQFPPVAKMQLILRQLRGIISTVSTPEPSNWNIFQPDNRNLIPGLHLPPIVFVAMSNDTYGAQQAPVHAVLLRRNGIPATSVTAPSQPVTPTWFSDRSPSITPYQSALIVEALKHPSIRMLNPDGWVETDPKQLELQANPRAFGWTLKVQSLLPWLQNESPVFNLDLRRSHVIDALNAAYAKHENVAAYFTASIAWLESQGTADFEALLRLSTVKNLAALTATRVDVPLLTPVRSQ
;
A
#
# COMPACT_ATOMS: atom_id res chain seq x y z
N MET A 1 71.16 -15.44 -54.17
CA MET A 1 70.03 -15.34 -53.22
C MET A 1 70.16 -14.01 -52.51
N GLY A 2 69.51 -12.97 -53.03
CA GLY A 2 69.75 -11.60 -52.60
C GLY A 2 68.48 -10.76 -52.68
N ALA A 3 68.22 -10.08 -51.55
CA ALA A 3 67.69 -8.74 -51.34
C ALA A 3 66.52 -8.17 -52.17
N ALA A 4 65.66 -7.47 -51.40
CA ALA A 4 64.84 -6.30 -51.71
C ALA A 4 63.45 -6.50 -52.34
N ALA A 5 62.40 -6.10 -51.60
CA ALA A 5 61.49 -5.03 -52.02
C ALA A 5 60.49 -4.66 -50.89
N PHE A 6 60.53 -3.38 -50.52
CA PHE A 6 59.55 -2.62 -49.74
C PHE A 6 58.32 -2.26 -50.60
N THR A 7 57.12 -2.19 -50.01
CA THR A 7 56.03 -1.19 -50.23
C THR A 7 54.81 -1.61 -49.40
N ALA A 8 54.47 -1.02 -48.25
CA ALA A 8 53.86 0.30 -48.03
C ALA A 8 52.40 0.42 -48.51
N ILE A 9 51.42 -0.06 -47.72
CA ILE A 9 50.04 0.48 -47.65
C ILE A 9 49.52 0.36 -46.20
N TRP A 10 49.86 1.33 -45.37
CA TRP A 10 49.23 1.59 -44.06
C TRP A 10 49.09 3.10 -43.91
N ALA A 11 48.09 3.70 -44.58
CA ALA A 11 47.67 5.09 -44.36
C ALA A 11 46.43 5.44 -45.20
N ALA A 12 45.24 4.91 -44.87
CA ALA A 12 43.95 5.47 -45.32
C ALA A 12 42.77 4.76 -44.65
N LEU A 13 42.56 4.93 -43.34
CA LEU A 13 41.27 4.62 -42.69
C LEU A 13 41.20 5.15 -41.24
N LEU A 14 41.59 6.42 -41.04
CA LEU A 14 41.54 7.06 -39.71
C LEU A 14 40.91 8.46 -39.68
N LEU A 15 40.23 8.90 -40.74
CA LEU A 15 39.61 10.23 -40.81
C LEU A 15 38.32 10.22 -41.65
N SER A 16 37.27 9.54 -41.15
CA SER A 16 35.91 9.77 -41.63
C SER A 16 34.92 9.43 -40.53
N GLY A 17 34.26 10.47 -39.99
CA GLY A 17 33.15 10.33 -39.06
C GLY A 17 33.48 10.67 -37.62
N LEU A 18 34.06 11.86 -37.39
CA LEU A 18 33.71 12.65 -36.21
C LEU A 18 32.19 12.74 -36.21
N SER A 19 31.55 11.85 -35.45
CA SER A 19 30.15 11.90 -35.15
C SER A 19 29.89 13.31 -34.65
N GLN A 20 29.11 14.07 -35.42
CA GLN A 20 28.47 15.26 -34.89
C GLN A 20 27.67 14.75 -33.68
N ALA A 21 28.28 14.87 -32.50
CA ALA A 21 27.55 15.22 -31.31
C ALA A 21 26.91 16.56 -31.64
N ALA A 22 25.81 16.51 -32.42
CA ALA A 22 24.84 17.57 -32.44
C ALA A 22 24.61 17.84 -30.97
N ALA A 23 25.09 19.00 -30.51
CA ALA A 23 24.87 19.45 -29.15
C ALA A 23 23.37 19.32 -28.96
N GLN A 24 22.94 18.24 -28.28
CA GLN A 24 21.56 18.01 -28.01
C GLN A 24 21.19 19.23 -27.18
N VAL A 25 20.43 20.13 -27.81
CA VAL A 25 19.86 21.27 -27.11
C VAL A 25 19.21 20.63 -25.89
N PRO A 26 19.67 20.95 -24.66
CA PRO A 26 19.12 20.31 -23.49
C PRO A 26 17.61 20.45 -23.57
N PRO A 27 16.85 19.35 -23.37
CA PRO A 27 15.42 19.38 -23.52
C PRO A 27 14.89 20.59 -22.74
N PRO A 28 14.00 21.41 -23.34
CA PRO A 28 13.58 22.66 -22.75
C PRO A 28 13.22 22.42 -21.29
N GLN A 29 13.95 23.06 -20.39
CA GLN A 29 13.64 22.93 -18.98
C GLN A 29 12.24 23.51 -18.78
N PRO A 30 11.36 22.83 -18.03
CA PRO A 30 10.06 23.42 -17.71
C PRO A 30 10.32 24.80 -17.08
N PRO A 31 9.58 25.85 -17.49
CA PRO A 31 9.78 27.20 -17.00
C PRO A 31 9.85 27.18 -15.47
N GLY A 32 10.93 27.74 -14.93
CA GLY A 32 11.43 27.44 -13.60
C GLY A 32 10.39 27.53 -12.48
N GLY A 33 10.43 26.54 -11.58
CA GLY A 33 10.24 26.75 -10.14
C GLY A 33 8.81 26.83 -9.59
N LEU A 34 7.76 26.84 -10.39
CA LEU A 34 6.41 26.74 -9.84
C LEU A 34 6.10 25.27 -9.53
N LEU A 35 6.17 24.93 -8.24
CA LEU A 35 5.37 23.84 -7.65
C LEU A 35 3.91 24.08 -8.06
N VAL A 36 3.50 23.50 -9.18
CA VAL A 36 2.09 23.47 -9.58
C VAL A 36 1.41 22.58 -8.56
N PHE A 37 0.69 23.18 -7.61
CA PHE A 37 -0.29 22.44 -6.82
C PHE A 37 -1.42 22.05 -7.77
N PRO A 38 -1.56 20.76 -8.09
CA PRO A 38 -2.45 20.39 -9.17
C PRO A 38 -3.93 20.51 -8.79
N PRO A 39 -4.83 20.70 -9.77
CA PRO A 39 -6.27 20.86 -9.53
C PRO A 39 -6.94 19.75 -8.70
N THR A 40 -6.44 18.52 -8.67
CA THR A 40 -6.98 17.43 -7.82
C THR A 40 -6.70 17.58 -6.34
N ASN A 41 -5.72 18.41 -5.98
CA ASN A 41 -5.50 18.79 -4.59
C ASN A 41 -6.63 19.69 -4.11
N ALA A 42 -7.56 20.10 -4.99
CA ALA A 42 -8.81 20.70 -4.59
C ALA A 42 -9.52 19.80 -3.56
N GLY A 43 -9.61 20.34 -2.35
CA GLY A 43 -10.19 19.70 -1.18
C GLY A 43 -9.27 18.72 -0.45
N LEU A 44 -8.06 18.40 -0.92
CA LEU A 44 -7.10 17.58 -0.18
C LEU A 44 -6.44 18.42 0.92
N SER A 45 -6.65 18.00 2.16
CA SER A 45 -6.14 18.64 3.37
C SER A 45 -5.78 17.57 4.40
N PRO A 46 -4.79 16.70 4.12
CA PRO A 46 -4.42 15.62 5.01
C PRO A 46 -3.95 16.17 6.35
N ARG A 47 -4.50 15.65 7.44
CA ARG A 47 -4.10 15.94 8.81
C ARG A 47 -3.20 14.83 9.32
N ARG A 48 -2.26 15.19 10.19
CA ARG A 48 -1.35 14.26 10.85
C ARG A 48 -1.89 13.85 12.21
N ILE A 49 -1.72 12.59 12.57
CA ILE A 49 -1.86 12.11 13.94
C ILE A 49 -0.57 11.39 14.31
N VAL A 50 0.00 11.74 15.47
CA VAL A 50 1.21 11.10 16.00
C VAL A 50 0.79 10.19 17.15
N SER A 51 1.05 8.90 17.01
CA SER A 51 0.72 7.90 18.03
C SER A 51 1.68 6.72 17.94
N PHE A 52 1.95 6.08 19.07
CA PHE A 52 2.91 4.97 19.16
C PHE A 52 4.27 5.28 18.48
N GLY A 53 4.75 6.52 18.63
CA GLY A 53 6.02 6.98 18.04
C GLY A 53 6.01 7.17 16.51
N ARG A 54 4.88 6.99 15.83
CA ARG A 54 4.78 7.08 14.36
C ARG A 54 3.81 8.17 13.92
N THR A 55 4.01 8.68 12.71
CA THR A 55 3.05 9.57 12.05
C THR A 55 2.09 8.75 11.20
N HIS A 56 0.81 9.00 11.37
CA HIS A 56 -0.27 8.54 10.50
C HIS A 56 -0.99 9.74 9.88
N PHE A 57 -1.82 9.49 8.88
CA PHE A 57 -2.51 10.56 8.14
C PHE A 57 -4.00 10.28 8.07
N TYR A 58 -4.80 11.33 8.05
CA TYR A 58 -6.24 11.20 7.88
C TYR A 58 -6.83 12.43 7.19
N GLN A 59 -8.04 12.29 6.66
CA GLN A 59 -8.86 13.42 6.25
C GLN A 59 -10.33 13.02 6.34
N ILE A 60 -11.17 13.95 6.79
CA ILE A 60 -12.59 13.75 7.00
C ILE A 60 -13.33 14.76 6.13
N PRO A 61 -14.17 14.32 5.17
CA PRO A 61 -15.03 15.23 4.43
C PRO A 61 -16.14 15.78 5.34
N GLU A 62 -16.76 16.90 4.98
CA GLU A 62 -17.75 17.60 5.81
C GLU A 62 -18.92 16.70 6.28
N ARG A 63 -19.39 15.80 5.42
CA ARG A 63 -20.48 14.85 5.70
C ARG A 63 -19.98 13.42 5.46
N PRO A 64 -19.25 12.79 6.40
CA PRO A 64 -18.68 11.48 6.16
C PRO A 64 -19.78 10.39 6.12
N VAL A 65 -19.75 9.56 5.08
CA VAL A 65 -20.70 8.43 4.92
C VAL A 65 -20.20 7.15 5.59
N GLY A 66 -18.90 7.07 5.88
CA GLY A 66 -18.20 5.91 6.40
C GLY A 66 -16.74 6.23 6.65
N THR A 67 -15.97 5.22 7.07
CA THR A 67 -14.51 5.30 7.24
C THR A 67 -13.84 4.22 6.41
N VAL A 68 -12.75 4.57 5.72
CA VAL A 68 -11.85 3.61 5.06
C VAL A 68 -10.47 3.72 5.72
N VAL A 69 -9.99 2.58 6.25
CA VAL A 69 -8.66 2.47 6.85
C VAL A 69 -7.73 1.82 5.85
N PHE A 70 -6.64 2.50 5.52
CA PHE A 70 -5.65 2.05 4.55
C PHE A 70 -4.40 1.49 5.24
N PHE A 71 -3.96 0.32 4.75
CA PHE A 71 -2.72 -0.35 5.12
C PHE A 71 -1.82 -0.49 3.90
N HIS A 72 -0.69 0.23 3.88
CA HIS A 72 0.25 0.23 2.76
C HIS A 72 0.94 -1.13 2.57
N GLY A 73 1.55 -1.35 1.39
CA GLY A 73 2.45 -2.48 1.16
C GLY A 73 3.82 -2.30 1.82
N CYS A 74 4.65 -3.36 1.76
CA CYS A 74 6.05 -3.29 2.17
C CYS A 74 6.83 -2.20 1.43
N ALA A 75 7.88 -1.68 2.07
CA ALA A 75 8.71 -0.59 1.55
C ALA A 75 7.94 0.70 1.22
N ARG A 76 6.71 0.87 1.76
CA ARG A 76 5.92 2.09 1.60
C ARG A 76 5.61 2.71 2.96
N LEU A 77 5.27 3.99 2.94
CA LEU A 77 4.74 4.73 4.08
C LEU A 77 3.28 5.12 3.85
N SER A 78 2.58 5.46 4.93
CA SER A 78 1.21 5.99 4.88
C SER A 78 1.04 7.22 3.98
N ASN A 79 2.07 8.07 3.88
CA ASN A 79 2.07 9.25 3.03
C ASN A 79 2.47 8.99 1.55
N SER A 80 2.74 7.73 1.18
CA SER A 80 3.13 7.39 -0.20
C SER A 80 1.89 7.29 -1.09
N PHE A 81 0.77 6.80 -0.55
CA PHE A 81 -0.50 6.66 -1.28
C PHE A 81 -1.51 7.77 -0.95
N PHE A 82 -1.46 8.32 0.26
CA PHE A 82 -2.34 9.39 0.72
C PHE A 82 -1.52 10.67 0.95
N PRO A 83 -1.90 11.83 0.39
CA PRO A 83 -3.23 12.22 -0.09
C PRO A 83 -3.55 11.94 -1.58
N TYR A 84 -2.62 11.36 -2.34
CA TYR A 84 -2.65 11.39 -3.81
C TYR A 84 -3.77 10.57 -4.49
N HIS A 85 -4.48 9.72 -3.75
CA HIS A 85 -5.63 8.97 -4.26
C HIS A 85 -6.92 9.37 -3.51
N PRO A 86 -7.62 10.45 -3.94
CA PRO A 86 -8.81 10.96 -3.25
C PRO A 86 -10.09 10.14 -3.52
N THR A 87 -10.00 8.92 -4.08
CA THR A 87 -11.16 8.10 -4.48
C THR A 87 -12.15 7.89 -3.32
N ALA A 88 -11.65 7.59 -2.13
CA ALA A 88 -12.46 7.45 -0.92
C ALA A 88 -13.10 8.79 -0.49
N LEU A 89 -12.32 9.86 -0.46
CA LEU A 89 -12.80 11.21 -0.09
C LEU A 89 -13.88 11.73 -1.05
N ARG A 90 -13.70 11.51 -2.35
CA ARG A 90 -14.67 11.87 -3.40
C ARG A 90 -16.01 11.15 -3.20
N ARG A 91 -16.00 9.92 -2.68
CA ARG A 91 -17.20 9.18 -2.29
C ARG A 91 -17.75 9.54 -0.92
N GLY A 92 -17.16 10.53 -0.25
CA GLY A 92 -17.59 11.00 1.06
C GLY A 92 -17.10 10.16 2.24
N TYR A 93 -16.12 9.28 2.06
CA TYR A 93 -15.54 8.52 3.17
C TYR A 93 -14.48 9.33 3.92
N ALA A 94 -14.50 9.24 5.25
CA ALA A 94 -13.32 9.57 6.04
C ALA A 94 -12.20 8.58 5.72
N VAL A 95 -10.97 9.08 5.61
CA VAL A 95 -9.79 8.28 5.31
C VAL A 95 -8.86 8.28 6.52
N LEU A 96 -8.40 7.09 6.92
CA LEU A 96 -7.33 6.91 7.91
C LEU A 96 -6.23 6.03 7.30
N ALA A 97 -5.05 6.60 7.09
CA ALA A 97 -3.87 5.93 6.54
C ALA A 97 -2.88 5.61 7.67
N LEU A 98 -2.74 4.33 8.01
CA LEU A 98 -1.86 3.89 9.10
C LEU A 98 -0.46 3.53 8.60
N THR A 99 0.51 3.54 9.52
CA THR A 99 1.93 3.30 9.25
C THR A 99 2.36 2.09 10.05
N ALA A 100 2.98 1.11 9.38
CA ALA A 100 3.49 -0.11 10.01
C ALA A 100 4.57 0.18 11.07
N LYS A 101 4.79 -0.76 12.00
CA LYS A 101 5.75 -0.65 13.12
C LYS A 101 7.19 -0.80 12.67
N ASN A 102 7.44 -1.68 11.71
CA ASN A 102 8.78 -1.94 11.24
C ASN A 102 9.26 -0.78 10.35
N GLU A 103 10.10 0.12 10.87
CA GLU A 103 10.62 1.26 10.10
C GLU A 103 11.60 0.84 8.98
N ARG A 104 12.24 -0.32 9.13
CA ARG A 104 13.27 -0.81 8.20
C ARG A 104 12.65 -1.36 6.92
N SER A 105 11.80 -2.38 7.07
CA SER A 105 11.11 -3.03 5.93
C SER A 105 9.82 -2.32 5.55
N GLN A 106 9.22 -1.56 6.48
CA GLN A 106 7.90 -0.94 6.32
C GLN A 106 6.80 -1.96 5.96
N CYS A 107 7.00 -3.22 6.35
CA CYS A 107 5.99 -4.25 6.24
C CYS A 107 5.13 -4.29 7.49
N TRP A 108 3.85 -4.62 7.31
CA TRP A 108 2.96 -5.00 8.39
C TRP A 108 3.30 -6.39 8.90
N SER A 109 3.21 -6.59 10.21
CA SER A 109 3.40 -7.89 10.82
C SER A 109 2.16 -8.36 11.58
N SER A 110 1.86 -9.64 11.39
CA SER A 110 0.85 -10.40 12.11
C SER A 110 1.48 -11.46 13.02
N GLY A 111 2.76 -11.29 13.37
CA GLY A 111 3.51 -12.27 14.17
C GLY A 111 2.95 -12.44 15.58
N GLY A 112 3.31 -13.54 16.24
CA GLY A 112 2.82 -13.85 17.59
C GLY A 112 3.36 -12.94 18.70
N SER A 113 4.46 -12.20 18.46
CA SER A 113 5.08 -11.34 19.48
C SER A 113 4.50 -9.91 19.47
N TRP A 114 4.16 -9.36 20.62
CA TRP A 114 3.75 -7.96 20.77
C TRP A 114 4.77 -6.94 20.22
N ARG A 115 6.06 -7.32 20.19
CA ARG A 115 7.14 -6.46 19.68
C ARG A 115 7.04 -6.25 18.19
N THR A 116 6.58 -7.24 17.44
CA THR A 116 6.51 -7.16 15.98
C THR A 116 5.08 -7.02 15.49
N ASN A 117 4.08 -7.52 16.20
CA ASN A 117 2.67 -7.49 15.80
C ASN A 117 2.10 -6.05 15.76
N ASP A 118 1.52 -5.67 14.63
CA ASP A 118 0.91 -4.34 14.41
C ASP A 118 -0.55 -4.24 14.88
N HIS A 119 -1.23 -5.37 15.14
CA HIS A 119 -2.67 -5.41 15.32
C HIS A 119 -3.16 -4.60 16.51
N SER A 120 -2.56 -4.76 17.69
CA SER A 120 -3.03 -4.09 18.90
C SER A 120 -3.02 -2.56 18.76
N GLN A 121 -1.94 -2.02 18.18
CA GLN A 121 -1.79 -0.59 17.95
C GLN A 121 -2.72 -0.10 16.85
N ALA A 122 -2.91 -0.87 15.77
CA ALA A 122 -3.87 -0.56 14.72
C ALA A 122 -5.31 -0.53 15.26
N MET A 123 -5.72 -1.54 16.04
CA MET A 123 -7.03 -1.58 16.68
C MET A 123 -7.26 -0.36 17.57
N THR A 124 -6.29 -0.01 18.41
CA THR A 124 -6.38 1.16 19.29
C THR A 124 -6.53 2.46 18.48
N LEU A 125 -5.73 2.62 17.41
CA LEU A 125 -5.81 3.78 16.52
C LEU A 125 -7.17 3.89 15.82
N ILE A 126 -7.67 2.78 15.27
CA ILE A 126 -8.96 2.75 14.58
C ILE A 126 -10.09 3.11 15.54
N ALA A 127 -10.15 2.47 16.71
CA ALA A 127 -11.22 2.74 17.68
C ALA A 127 -11.18 4.19 18.20
N ASN A 128 -10.00 4.72 18.52
CA ASN A 128 -9.86 6.10 18.96
C ASN A 128 -10.28 7.06 17.85
N PHE A 129 -9.81 6.85 16.62
CA PHE A 129 -10.18 7.67 15.48
C PHE A 129 -11.70 7.73 15.26
N LEU A 130 -12.37 6.57 15.34
CA LEU A 130 -13.82 6.50 15.18
C LEU A 130 -14.56 7.29 16.27
N LEU A 131 -14.13 7.16 17.53
CA LEU A 131 -14.76 7.85 18.65
C LEU A 131 -14.47 9.36 18.66
N ASP A 132 -13.20 9.74 18.49
CA ASP A 132 -12.74 11.14 18.55
C ASP A 132 -13.38 11.99 17.45
N HIS A 133 -13.76 11.36 16.33
CA HIS A 133 -14.39 12.02 15.19
C HIS A 133 -15.88 11.71 15.02
N LYS A 134 -16.53 11.07 16.01
CA LYS A 134 -17.97 10.74 16.00
C LYS A 134 -18.41 9.94 14.77
N LEU A 135 -17.58 8.97 14.40
CA LEU A 135 -17.79 8.04 13.28
C LEU A 135 -18.21 6.65 13.78
N ASP A 136 -18.46 6.48 15.08
CA ASP A 136 -18.79 5.22 15.78
C ASP A 136 -20.19 4.64 15.44
N ASN A 137 -20.99 5.40 14.67
CA ASN A 137 -22.26 4.95 14.10
C ASN A 137 -22.22 4.75 12.57
N LYS A 138 -21.04 4.87 11.94
CA LYS A 138 -20.85 4.76 10.48
C LYS A 138 -20.21 3.42 10.06
N PRO A 139 -20.36 2.97 8.81
CA PRO A 139 -19.68 1.78 8.34
C PRO A 139 -18.15 1.99 8.26
N LEU A 140 -17.40 0.92 8.53
CA LEU A 140 -15.94 0.84 8.47
C LEU A 140 -15.53 -0.15 7.38
N TYR A 141 -14.56 0.24 6.55
CA TYR A 141 -13.97 -0.62 5.53
C TYR A 141 -12.45 -0.62 5.69
N LEU A 142 -11.83 -1.75 5.35
CA LEU A 142 -10.37 -1.89 5.35
C LEU A 142 -9.90 -2.01 3.90
N HIS A 143 -8.83 -1.30 3.54
CA HIS A 143 -8.14 -1.49 2.28
C HIS A 143 -6.66 -1.70 2.56
N GLY A 144 -6.20 -2.92 2.28
CA GLY A 144 -4.79 -3.25 2.40
C GLY A 144 -4.15 -3.56 1.05
N MET A 145 -2.82 -3.44 1.00
CA MET A 145 -2.00 -3.83 -0.15
C MET A 145 -0.81 -4.68 0.30
N SER A 146 -0.50 -5.76 -0.42
CA SER A 146 0.64 -6.63 -0.11
C SER A 146 0.62 -7.06 1.38
N SER A 147 1.65 -6.79 2.19
CA SER A 147 1.63 -7.07 3.63
C SER A 147 0.47 -6.40 4.37
N GLY A 148 0.08 -5.19 3.97
CA GLY A 148 -1.10 -4.49 4.51
C GLY A 148 -2.42 -5.17 4.14
N ALA A 149 -2.49 -5.85 3.00
CA ALA A 149 -3.65 -6.66 2.60
C ALA A 149 -3.77 -7.91 3.47
N THR A 150 -2.68 -8.66 3.63
CA THR A 150 -2.63 -9.80 4.57
C THR A 150 -2.99 -9.38 5.99
N PHE A 151 -2.47 -8.24 6.45
CA PHE A 151 -2.80 -7.68 7.75
C PHE A 151 -4.29 -7.34 7.89
N ALA A 152 -4.87 -6.63 6.91
CA ALA A 152 -6.28 -6.28 6.91
C ALA A 152 -7.20 -7.52 6.91
N LEU A 153 -6.81 -8.56 6.18
CA LEU A 153 -7.54 -9.84 6.12
C LEU A 153 -7.47 -10.64 7.44
N LYS A 154 -6.42 -10.47 8.24
CA LYS A 154 -6.25 -11.14 9.54
C LYS A 154 -6.89 -10.38 10.70
N LEU A 155 -7.05 -9.07 10.57
CA LEU A 155 -7.57 -8.20 11.63
C LEU A 155 -8.92 -8.64 12.23
N PRO A 156 -9.94 -9.12 11.48
CA PRO A 156 -11.22 -9.53 12.07
C PRO A 156 -11.08 -10.72 13.01
N ARG A 157 -10.24 -11.69 12.64
CA ARG A 157 -9.95 -12.87 13.47
C ARG A 157 -9.18 -12.44 14.72
N GLU A 158 -8.20 -11.56 14.56
CA GLU A 158 -7.45 -11.03 15.70
C GLU A 158 -8.36 -10.29 16.69
N LEU A 159 -9.25 -9.41 16.20
CA LEU A 159 -10.23 -8.71 17.05
C LEU A 159 -11.06 -9.68 17.91
N GLN A 160 -11.59 -10.74 17.30
CA GLN A 160 -12.42 -11.74 17.98
C GLN A 160 -11.61 -12.58 18.97
N ALA A 161 -10.42 -13.03 18.57
CA ALA A 161 -9.53 -13.82 19.43
C ALA A 161 -9.09 -13.02 20.68
N ARG A 162 -8.71 -11.75 20.49
CA ARG A 162 -8.24 -10.90 21.59
C ARG A 162 -9.36 -10.40 22.49
N GLN A 163 -10.56 -10.21 21.95
CA GLN A 163 -11.74 -10.05 22.79
C GLN A 163 -11.94 -11.24 23.74
N ALA A 164 -11.88 -12.47 23.21
CA ALA A 164 -12.02 -13.68 24.03
C ALA A 164 -10.90 -13.83 25.07
N ASP A 165 -9.66 -13.50 24.70
CA ASP A 165 -8.52 -13.50 25.64
C ASP A 165 -8.73 -12.49 26.78
N LEU A 166 -9.16 -11.25 26.49
CA LEU A 166 -9.44 -10.24 27.51
C LEU A 166 -10.56 -10.67 28.47
N GLU A 167 -11.63 -11.24 27.92
CA GLU A 167 -12.77 -11.72 28.72
C GLU A 167 -12.38 -12.92 29.60
N ARG A 168 -11.53 -13.83 29.08
CA ARG A 168 -10.97 -14.94 29.86
C ARG A 168 -10.10 -14.42 31.00
N CYS A 169 -9.13 -13.56 30.70
CA CYS A 169 -8.20 -13.03 31.70
C CYS A 169 -8.90 -12.20 32.79
N ALA A 170 -10.00 -11.53 32.46
CA ALA A 170 -10.82 -10.82 33.45
C ALA A 170 -11.54 -11.78 34.42
N LYS A 171 -11.93 -12.99 33.97
CA LYS A 171 -12.58 -14.03 34.80
C LYS A 171 -11.60 -14.77 35.70
N GLU A 172 -10.36 -14.96 35.27
CA GLU A 172 -9.31 -15.70 36.00
C GLU A 172 -8.80 -14.98 37.28
N GLY A 173 -9.50 -13.95 37.76
CA GLY A 173 -9.14 -13.30 39.02
C GLY A 173 -7.97 -12.33 38.89
N GLY A 174 -7.63 -11.91 37.68
CA GLY A 174 -6.93 -10.64 37.45
C GLY A 174 -7.87 -9.49 37.85
N GLY A 175 -8.18 -9.39 39.15
CA GLY A 175 -9.01 -8.34 39.73
C GLY A 175 -8.57 -7.05 39.10
N ALA A 176 -9.52 -6.38 38.43
CA ALA A 176 -9.29 -5.31 37.47
C ALA A 176 -7.94 -4.67 37.78
N VAL A 177 -6.95 -4.87 36.92
CA VAL A 177 -5.78 -4.01 36.91
C VAL A 177 -6.37 -2.65 36.58
N SER A 178 -6.90 -2.01 37.61
CA SER A 178 -7.17 -0.61 37.67
C SER A 178 -5.87 -0.09 37.14
N ALA A 179 -5.95 0.55 35.98
CA ALA A 179 -4.99 1.54 35.62
C ALA A 179 -5.06 2.60 36.73
N LYS A 180 -4.57 2.26 37.93
CA LYS A 180 -3.83 3.17 38.77
C LYS A 180 -2.73 3.60 37.84
N SER A 181 -3.07 4.64 37.08
CA SER A 181 -2.17 5.64 36.59
C SER A 181 -0.98 5.60 37.53
N GLU A 182 0.12 4.99 37.07
CA GLU A 182 1.42 5.39 37.52
C GLU A 182 1.49 6.86 37.11
N ARG A 183 0.95 7.70 37.98
CA ARG A 183 1.23 9.12 38.04
C ARG A 183 2.73 9.14 38.30
N SER A 184 3.46 9.19 37.19
CA SER A 184 4.90 9.31 37.10
C SER A 184 5.37 10.31 38.16
N LYS A 185 5.84 9.79 39.29
CA LYS A 185 6.78 10.49 40.16
C LYS A 185 8.15 10.31 39.52
N THR A 186 8.38 10.94 38.38
CA THR A 186 9.72 11.19 37.83
C THR A 186 9.62 12.16 36.65
N LYS A 187 9.28 13.43 36.94
CA LYS A 187 9.78 14.55 36.13
C LYS A 187 11.28 14.72 36.40
N LYS A 188 12.11 13.83 35.88
CA LYS A 188 13.49 14.17 35.52
C LYS A 188 13.50 14.18 34.00
N ALA A 189 13.75 15.36 33.42
CA ALA A 189 13.93 15.49 31.99
C ALA A 189 15.01 14.49 31.55
N ARG A 190 14.61 13.42 30.85
CA ARG A 190 15.56 12.48 30.25
C ARG A 190 16.49 13.29 29.36
N SER A 191 17.79 13.12 29.55
CA SER A 191 18.74 13.90 28.79
C SER A 191 18.67 13.48 27.31
N ARG A 192 18.98 14.41 26.40
CA ARG A 192 19.12 14.10 24.97
C ARG A 192 20.10 12.95 24.73
N ARG A 193 21.05 12.75 25.64
CA ARG A 193 22.02 11.64 25.61
C ARG A 193 21.36 10.28 25.88
N ASP A 194 20.41 10.21 26.82
CA ASP A 194 19.68 8.97 27.13
C ASP A 194 18.78 8.55 25.96
N LEU A 195 18.09 9.52 25.34
CA LEU A 195 17.27 9.29 24.15
C LEU A 195 18.12 8.84 22.94
N LEU A 196 19.33 9.38 22.79
CA LEU A 196 20.25 8.95 21.72
C LEU A 196 20.91 7.60 22.00
N ALA A 197 21.15 7.26 23.27
CA ALA A 197 21.68 5.96 23.67
C ALA A 197 20.65 4.85 23.43
N GLU A 198 19.39 5.06 23.80
CA GLU A 198 18.27 4.15 23.54
C GLU A 198 18.05 3.93 22.03
N ARG A 199 18.20 4.99 21.23
CA ARG A 199 18.15 4.90 19.77
C ARG A 199 19.33 4.12 19.17
N ARG A 200 20.50 4.13 19.81
CA ARG A 200 21.68 3.33 19.41
C ARG A 200 21.54 1.86 19.79
N THR A 201 20.97 1.54 20.95
CA THR A 201 20.70 0.13 21.34
C THR A 201 19.60 -0.49 20.49
N LEU A 202 18.56 0.27 20.11
CA LEU A 202 17.53 -0.21 19.18
C LEU A 202 18.05 -0.37 17.74
N ALA A 203 19.03 0.44 17.32
CA ALA A 203 19.67 0.32 16.01
C ALA A 203 20.75 -0.78 15.94
N ALA A 204 21.21 -1.28 17.10
CA ALA A 204 22.23 -2.32 17.21
C ALA A 204 21.65 -3.72 17.52
N ALA A 205 20.32 -3.85 17.63
CA ALA A 205 19.69 -5.16 17.62
C ALA A 205 20.02 -5.83 16.26
N PRO A 206 20.53 -7.08 16.25
CA PRO A 206 20.80 -7.77 15.00
C PRO A 206 19.54 -7.74 14.14
N SER A 207 19.74 -7.45 12.85
CA SER A 207 18.70 -7.65 11.86
C SER A 207 18.42 -9.13 11.80
N ASP A 208 17.48 -9.60 12.62
CA ASP A 208 16.84 -10.91 12.46
C ASP A 208 16.02 -10.85 11.17
N GLU A 209 16.71 -10.84 10.04
CA GLU A 209 16.23 -11.31 8.73
C GLU A 209 16.33 -12.83 8.71
N GLU A 210 15.91 -13.48 9.79
CA GLU A 210 15.35 -14.81 9.64
C GLU A 210 14.09 -14.60 8.79
N GLU A 211 14.20 -14.92 7.50
CA GLU A 211 13.13 -15.57 6.76
C GLU A 211 12.77 -16.85 7.53
N GLY A 212 12.16 -16.67 8.71
CA GLY A 212 11.64 -17.74 9.51
C GLY A 212 10.56 -18.37 8.67
N GLY A 213 10.82 -19.59 8.21
CA GLY A 213 9.79 -20.59 7.96
C GLY A 213 9.01 -20.75 9.25
N GLY A 214 8.12 -19.79 9.52
CA GLY A 214 7.27 -19.80 10.68
C GLY A 214 6.37 -21.00 10.53
N GLU A 215 6.51 -21.95 11.45
CA GLU A 215 5.44 -22.92 11.71
C GLU A 215 4.10 -22.20 11.61
N ALA A 216 3.11 -22.84 10.98
CA ALA A 216 1.75 -22.33 10.81
C ALA A 216 1.19 -21.94 12.19
N GLY A 217 1.50 -20.71 12.59
CA GLY A 217 1.38 -20.23 13.94
C GLY A 217 -0.07 -19.88 14.13
N GLY A 218 -0.85 -20.89 14.51
CA GLY A 218 -2.17 -20.66 15.06
C GLY A 218 -2.06 -19.57 16.12
N LEU A 219 -3.06 -18.70 16.17
CA LEU A 219 -3.11 -17.66 17.20
C LEU A 219 -3.10 -18.31 18.57
N SER A 220 -1.93 -18.40 19.18
CA SER A 220 -1.79 -18.89 20.54
C SER A 220 -2.56 -17.94 21.45
N SER A 221 -3.27 -18.52 22.41
CA SER A 221 -3.88 -17.77 23.50
C SER A 221 -2.77 -16.96 24.18
N ILE A 222 -2.95 -15.65 24.28
CA ILE A 222 -1.97 -14.82 24.99
C ILE A 222 -2.04 -15.17 26.48
N ASN A 223 -0.87 -15.33 27.08
CA ASN A 223 -0.76 -15.45 28.53
C ASN A 223 -1.26 -14.15 29.17
N CYS A 224 -2.18 -14.24 30.15
CA CYS A 224 -2.74 -13.07 30.81
C CYS A 224 -1.69 -12.13 31.43
N LYS A 225 -0.48 -12.65 31.73
CA LYS A 225 0.67 -11.85 32.21
C LYS A 225 1.30 -10.96 31.13
N GLU A 226 1.25 -11.38 29.87
CA GLU A 226 1.82 -10.64 28.73
C GLU A 226 0.84 -9.63 28.12
N LEU A 227 -0.45 -9.81 28.41
CA LEU A 227 -1.53 -9.00 27.88
C LEU A 227 -1.33 -7.48 28.02
N PRO A 228 -0.80 -6.95 29.15
CA PRO A 228 -0.51 -5.52 29.27
C PRO A 228 0.49 -4.98 28.23
N ASP A 229 1.43 -5.81 27.75
CA ASP A 229 2.49 -5.39 26.83
C ASP A 229 1.96 -5.13 25.42
N TYR A 230 0.87 -5.80 25.04
CA TYR A 230 0.26 -5.64 23.73
C TYR A 230 -0.44 -4.28 23.57
N GLN A 231 -0.86 -3.62 24.66
CA GLN A 231 -1.61 -2.36 24.60
C GLN A 231 -2.89 -2.47 23.74
N PHE A 232 -3.62 -3.58 23.86
CA PHE A 232 -4.92 -3.74 23.21
C PHE A 232 -5.92 -2.70 23.70
N PRO A 233 -6.85 -2.24 22.85
CA PRO A 233 -7.92 -1.39 23.31
C PRO A 233 -8.91 -2.21 24.18
N PRO A 234 -9.70 -1.55 25.04
CA PRO A 234 -10.74 -2.23 25.82
C PRO A 234 -11.72 -3.03 24.93
N VAL A 235 -12.32 -4.09 25.48
CA VAL A 235 -13.28 -4.96 24.77
C VAL A 235 -14.37 -4.17 24.03
N ALA A 236 -14.96 -3.15 24.67
CA ALA A 236 -15.99 -2.31 24.06
C ALA A 236 -15.51 -1.59 22.77
N LYS A 237 -14.23 -1.21 22.71
CA LYS A 237 -13.62 -0.60 21.52
C LYS A 237 -13.37 -1.63 20.42
N MET A 238 -13.00 -2.86 20.76
CA MET A 238 -12.88 -3.94 19.76
C MET A 238 -14.26 -4.33 19.20
N GLN A 239 -15.27 -4.43 20.05
CA GLN A 239 -16.66 -4.67 19.65
C GLN A 239 -17.20 -3.56 18.74
N LEU A 240 -16.85 -2.30 19.01
CA LEU A 240 -17.15 -1.18 18.12
C LEU A 240 -16.62 -1.45 16.71
N ILE A 241 -15.34 -1.79 16.57
CA ILE A 241 -14.71 -2.07 15.27
C ILE A 241 -15.43 -3.23 14.58
N LEU A 242 -15.63 -4.35 15.27
CA LEU A 242 -16.30 -5.53 14.71
C LEU A 242 -17.72 -5.20 14.24
N ARG A 243 -18.49 -4.46 15.04
CA ARG A 243 -19.86 -4.04 14.68
C ARG A 243 -19.89 -3.12 13.47
N GLN A 244 -18.87 -2.31 13.24
CA GLN A 244 -18.82 -1.36 12.14
C GLN A 244 -18.18 -1.91 10.87
N LEU A 245 -17.37 -2.97 10.97
CA LEU A 245 -16.68 -3.54 9.83
C LEU A 245 -17.68 -4.09 8.79
N ARG A 246 -17.64 -3.55 7.58
CA ARG A 246 -18.57 -3.87 6.47
C ARG A 246 -17.89 -4.40 5.21
N GLY A 247 -16.57 -4.38 5.15
CA GLY A 247 -15.87 -4.93 4.00
C GLY A 247 -14.36 -4.80 4.05
N ILE A 248 -13.68 -5.67 3.29
CA ILE A 248 -12.22 -5.65 3.13
C ILE A 248 -11.89 -5.66 1.63
N ILE A 249 -11.01 -4.75 1.22
CA ILE A 249 -10.37 -4.75 -0.10
C ILE A 249 -8.93 -5.23 0.08
N SER A 250 -8.62 -6.39 -0.48
CA SER A 250 -7.29 -6.99 -0.46
C SER A 250 -6.62 -6.81 -1.83
N THR A 251 -5.64 -5.92 -1.92
CA THR A 251 -4.91 -5.67 -3.17
C THR A 251 -3.57 -6.40 -3.16
N VAL A 252 -3.28 -7.14 -4.24
CA VAL A 252 -2.02 -7.88 -4.47
C VAL A 252 -1.57 -8.75 -3.31
N SER A 253 -2.52 -9.31 -2.56
CA SER A 253 -2.23 -10.31 -1.55
C SER A 253 -3.42 -11.21 -1.28
N THR A 254 -3.11 -12.49 -1.14
CA THR A 254 -4.02 -13.58 -0.80
C THR A 254 -3.20 -14.53 0.07
N PRO A 255 -3.22 -14.37 1.41
CA PRO A 255 -2.47 -15.27 2.28
C PRO A 255 -2.96 -16.70 2.05
N GLU A 256 -2.03 -17.65 1.97
CA GLU A 256 -2.40 -19.06 1.86
C GLU A 256 -3.36 -19.45 2.98
N PRO A 257 -4.32 -20.37 2.72
CA PRO A 257 -5.29 -20.77 3.74
C PRO A 257 -4.63 -21.20 5.06
N SER A 258 -3.52 -21.94 4.96
CA SER A 258 -2.69 -22.40 6.10
C SER A 258 -2.05 -21.26 6.89
N ASN A 259 -1.73 -20.15 6.22
CA ASN A 259 -1.05 -19.00 6.80
C ASN A 259 -2.03 -17.88 7.19
N TRP A 260 -3.30 -17.97 6.79
CA TRP A 260 -4.31 -16.95 7.07
C TRP A 260 -4.88 -17.09 8.49
N ASN A 261 -4.85 -18.28 9.11
CA ASN A 261 -5.35 -18.52 10.47
C ASN A 261 -6.86 -18.21 10.64
N ILE A 262 -7.64 -18.24 9.55
CA ILE A 262 -9.11 -18.13 9.57
C ILE A 262 -9.80 -19.47 9.25
N PHE A 263 -9.04 -20.42 8.69
CA PHE A 263 -9.51 -21.75 8.37
C PHE A 263 -9.11 -22.73 9.48
N GLN A 264 -9.85 -23.83 9.56
CA GLN A 264 -9.51 -25.00 10.33
C GLN A 264 -8.24 -25.68 9.74
N PRO A 265 -7.63 -26.66 10.44
CA PRO A 265 -6.45 -27.36 9.94
C PRO A 265 -6.63 -28.03 8.56
N ASP A 266 -7.88 -28.25 8.12
CA ASP A 266 -8.20 -28.77 6.80
C ASP A 266 -8.03 -27.76 5.65
N ASN A 267 -7.75 -26.49 5.98
CA ASN A 267 -7.59 -25.37 5.04
C ASN A 267 -8.81 -25.13 4.13
N ARG A 268 -10.00 -25.56 4.58
CA ARG A 268 -11.24 -25.52 3.79
C ARG A 268 -12.38 -24.86 4.52
N ASN A 269 -12.60 -25.25 5.77
CA ASN A 269 -13.71 -24.76 6.57
C ASN A 269 -13.24 -23.60 7.44
N LEU A 270 -14.05 -22.55 7.58
CA LEU A 270 -13.77 -21.48 8.53
C LEU A 270 -13.79 -21.99 9.97
N ILE A 271 -13.03 -21.34 10.83
CA ILE A 271 -13.09 -21.57 12.28
C ILE A 271 -14.55 -21.30 12.75
N PRO A 272 -15.18 -22.22 13.50
CA PRO A 272 -16.54 -22.02 13.97
C PRO A 272 -16.71 -20.71 14.76
N GLY A 273 -17.78 -19.98 14.47
CA GLY A 273 -18.08 -18.68 15.09
C GLY A 273 -17.26 -17.50 14.58
N LEU A 274 -16.33 -17.71 13.64
CA LEU A 274 -15.59 -16.61 13.01
C LEU A 274 -16.50 -15.85 12.05
N HIS A 275 -16.75 -14.58 12.35
CA HIS A 275 -17.47 -13.68 11.45
C HIS A 275 -16.50 -12.85 10.61
N LEU A 276 -16.65 -12.91 9.28
CA LEU A 276 -15.89 -12.09 8.34
C LEU A 276 -16.86 -11.19 7.54
N PRO A 277 -16.47 -9.93 7.24
CA PRO A 277 -17.24 -9.10 6.32
C PRO A 277 -17.06 -9.58 4.87
N PRO A 278 -17.83 -9.05 3.91
CA PRO A 278 -17.56 -9.24 2.49
C PRO A 278 -16.11 -8.86 2.08
N ILE A 279 -15.52 -9.60 1.15
CA ILE A 279 -14.11 -9.42 0.74
C ILE A 279 -13.98 -9.27 -0.78
N VAL A 280 -13.28 -8.22 -1.23
CA VAL A 280 -12.86 -8.06 -2.63
C VAL A 280 -11.36 -8.31 -2.74
N PHE A 281 -10.97 -9.22 -3.63
CA PHE A 281 -9.57 -9.38 -4.01
C PHE A 281 -9.28 -8.62 -5.32
N VAL A 282 -8.24 -7.80 -5.31
CA VAL A 282 -7.71 -7.13 -6.50
C VAL A 282 -6.32 -7.68 -6.78
N ALA A 283 -6.22 -8.61 -7.72
CA ALA A 283 -4.97 -9.16 -8.20
C ALA A 283 -4.44 -8.37 -9.40
N MET A 284 -3.23 -8.69 -9.86
CA MET A 284 -2.65 -8.12 -11.09
C MET A 284 -2.08 -9.23 -11.95
N SER A 285 -2.19 -9.12 -13.28
CA SER A 285 -1.91 -10.21 -14.21
C SER A 285 -0.46 -10.70 -14.22
N ASN A 286 0.52 -9.83 -13.94
CA ASN A 286 1.93 -10.20 -13.87
C ASN A 286 2.39 -10.58 -12.45
N ASP A 287 1.49 -10.51 -11.45
CA ASP A 287 1.62 -11.21 -10.16
C ASP A 287 0.93 -12.57 -10.30
N THR A 288 1.63 -13.53 -10.91
CA THR A 288 1.06 -14.84 -11.31
C THR A 288 0.47 -15.59 -10.12
N TYR A 289 1.13 -15.54 -8.97
CA TYR A 289 0.62 -16.13 -7.74
C TYR A 289 -0.69 -15.47 -7.31
N GLY A 290 -0.72 -14.14 -7.17
CA GLY A 290 -1.93 -13.42 -6.77
C GLY A 290 -3.08 -13.60 -7.75
N ALA A 291 -2.80 -13.57 -9.06
CA ALA A 291 -3.79 -13.75 -10.12
C ALA A 291 -4.45 -15.14 -10.11
N GLN A 292 -3.68 -16.18 -9.74
CA GLN A 292 -4.20 -17.55 -9.60
C GLN A 292 -4.94 -17.74 -8.27
N GLN A 293 -4.42 -17.18 -7.18
CA GLN A 293 -4.95 -17.42 -5.84
C GLN A 293 -6.21 -16.61 -5.50
N ALA A 294 -6.34 -15.37 -5.98
CA ALA A 294 -7.49 -14.52 -5.69
C ALA A 294 -8.86 -15.17 -6.03
N PRO A 295 -9.08 -15.71 -7.24
CA PRO A 295 -10.36 -16.36 -7.57
C PRO A 295 -10.59 -17.63 -6.73
N VAL A 296 -9.54 -18.39 -6.42
CA VAL A 296 -9.63 -19.60 -5.57
C VAL A 296 -10.10 -19.23 -4.16
N HIS A 297 -9.50 -18.20 -3.56
CA HIS A 297 -9.90 -17.71 -2.23
C HIS A 297 -11.32 -17.14 -2.22
N ALA A 298 -11.71 -16.42 -3.27
CA ALA A 298 -13.08 -15.92 -3.38
C ALA A 298 -14.11 -17.07 -3.43
N VAL A 299 -13.82 -18.14 -4.19
CA VAL A 299 -14.66 -19.36 -4.19
C VAL A 299 -14.69 -20.02 -2.81
N LEU A 300 -13.53 -20.15 -2.17
CA LEU A 300 -13.41 -20.79 -0.86
C LEU A 300 -14.22 -20.07 0.22
N LEU A 301 -14.16 -18.73 0.25
CA LEU A 301 -14.93 -17.91 1.18
C LEU A 301 -16.44 -18.01 0.91
N ARG A 302 -16.87 -17.98 -0.36
CA ARG A 302 -18.29 -18.13 -0.71
C ARG A 302 -18.86 -19.48 -0.27
N ARG A 303 -18.07 -20.56 -0.36
CA ARG A 303 -18.45 -21.89 0.15
C ARG A 303 -18.67 -21.89 1.67
N ASN A 304 -18.01 -20.98 2.39
CA ASN A 304 -18.18 -20.77 3.82
C ASN A 304 -19.19 -19.66 4.15
N GLY A 305 -20.04 -19.26 3.20
CA GLY A 305 -21.10 -18.27 3.41
C GLY A 305 -20.60 -16.82 3.49
N ILE A 306 -19.34 -16.54 3.17
CA ILE A 306 -18.79 -15.19 3.15
C ILE A 306 -18.86 -14.63 1.72
N PRO A 307 -19.59 -13.54 1.46
CA PRO A 307 -19.59 -12.91 0.14
C PRO A 307 -18.16 -12.50 -0.22
N ALA A 308 -17.65 -13.04 -1.32
CA ALA A 308 -16.32 -12.70 -1.80
C ALA A 308 -16.30 -12.63 -3.33
N THR A 309 -15.49 -11.74 -3.88
CA THR A 309 -15.26 -11.61 -5.32
C THR A 309 -13.81 -11.26 -5.61
N SER A 310 -13.39 -11.35 -6.86
CA SER A 310 -12.04 -11.04 -7.29
C SER A 310 -12.02 -10.38 -8.67
N VAL A 311 -11.07 -9.49 -8.90
CA VAL A 311 -10.73 -8.94 -10.21
C VAL A 311 -9.23 -9.01 -10.42
N THR A 312 -8.80 -9.28 -11.65
CA THR A 312 -7.39 -9.26 -12.05
C THR A 312 -7.14 -8.03 -12.92
N ALA A 313 -6.34 -7.11 -12.42
CA ALA A 313 -5.91 -5.94 -13.19
C ALA A 313 -4.97 -6.38 -14.32
N PRO A 314 -5.30 -6.10 -15.60
CA PRO A 314 -4.41 -6.41 -16.70
C PRO A 314 -3.26 -5.41 -16.77
N SER A 315 -2.17 -5.81 -17.41
CA SER A 315 -1.13 -4.88 -17.85
C SER A 315 -1.72 -3.88 -18.86
N GLN A 316 -1.12 -2.69 -18.91
CA GLN A 316 -1.58 -1.59 -19.75
C GLN A 316 -0.38 -0.89 -20.40
N PRO A 317 -0.52 -0.40 -21.65
CA PRO A 317 0.51 0.44 -22.25
C PRO A 317 0.59 1.79 -21.52
N VAL A 318 1.82 2.24 -21.30
CA VAL A 318 2.14 3.57 -20.78
C VAL A 318 2.06 4.57 -21.93
N THR A 319 0.96 5.31 -21.97
CA THR A 319 0.71 6.40 -22.93
C THR A 319 1.44 7.67 -22.54
N PRO A 320 1.60 8.66 -23.45
CA PRO A 320 2.21 9.96 -23.12
C PRO A 320 1.56 10.68 -21.92
N THR A 321 0.28 10.46 -21.64
CA THR A 321 -0.45 11.05 -20.50
C THR A 321 -0.51 10.16 -19.27
N TRP A 322 0.06 8.94 -19.31
CA TRP A 322 -0.10 7.92 -18.27
C TRP A 322 0.17 8.42 -16.85
N PHE A 323 1.28 9.15 -16.67
CA PHE A 323 1.68 9.66 -15.37
C PHE A 323 0.82 10.83 -14.93
N SER A 324 0.49 11.74 -15.86
CA SER A 324 -0.40 12.87 -15.57
C SER A 324 -1.86 12.46 -15.34
N ASP A 325 -2.29 11.30 -15.85
CA ASP A 325 -3.62 10.74 -15.61
C ASP A 325 -3.72 10.06 -14.23
N ARG A 326 -2.59 9.84 -13.56
CA ARG A 326 -2.51 9.07 -12.30
C ARG A 326 -1.98 9.86 -11.12
N SER A 327 -0.99 10.71 -11.37
CA SER A 327 -0.43 11.61 -10.41
C SER A 327 -0.78 13.02 -10.85
N PRO A 328 -1.54 13.74 -10.04
CA PRO A 328 -1.93 15.07 -10.42
C PRO A 328 -0.75 16.03 -10.42
N SER A 329 0.27 15.75 -9.62
CA SER A 329 1.45 16.59 -9.54
C SER A 329 2.33 16.50 -10.79
N ILE A 330 2.05 15.57 -11.71
CA ILE A 330 2.76 15.43 -12.98
C ILE A 330 1.91 16.06 -14.09
N THR A 331 2.44 17.09 -14.74
CA THR A 331 1.76 17.70 -15.90
C THR A 331 1.78 16.77 -17.11
N PRO A 332 0.84 16.90 -18.08
CA PRO A 332 0.88 16.14 -19.33
C PRO A 332 2.20 16.26 -20.08
N TYR A 333 2.81 17.45 -20.07
CA TYR A 333 4.12 17.69 -20.69
C TYR A 333 5.24 16.89 -19.99
N GLN A 334 5.31 16.94 -18.66
CA GLN A 334 6.26 16.13 -17.89
C GLN A 334 6.03 14.64 -18.08
N SER A 335 4.76 14.19 -18.11
CA SER A 335 4.40 12.80 -18.39
C SER A 335 4.96 12.35 -19.74
N ALA A 336 4.79 13.15 -20.80
CA ALA A 336 5.34 12.85 -22.12
C ALA A 336 6.87 12.75 -22.09
N LEU A 337 7.56 13.66 -21.40
CA LEU A 337 9.02 13.61 -21.24
C LEU A 337 9.49 12.34 -20.50
N ILE A 338 8.77 11.93 -19.44
CA ILE A 338 9.07 10.69 -18.70
C ILE A 338 8.90 9.47 -19.62
N VAL A 339 7.82 9.43 -20.41
CA VAL A 339 7.56 8.32 -21.35
C VAL A 339 8.64 8.22 -22.41
N GLU A 340 9.04 9.35 -23.02
CA GLU A 340 10.14 9.39 -24.00
C GLU A 340 11.46 8.93 -23.38
N ALA A 341 11.78 9.39 -22.16
CA ALA A 341 12.97 8.92 -21.45
C ALA A 341 12.94 7.41 -21.22
N LEU A 342 11.80 6.85 -20.79
CA LEU A 342 11.67 5.41 -20.54
C LEU A 342 11.74 4.54 -21.81
N LYS A 343 11.39 5.10 -22.99
CA LYS A 343 11.58 4.47 -24.31
C LYS A 343 13.00 4.59 -24.84
N HIS A 344 13.82 5.49 -24.27
CA HIS A 344 15.15 5.77 -24.78
C HIS A 344 15.99 4.48 -24.94
N PRO A 345 16.75 4.29 -26.04
CA PRO A 345 17.46 3.04 -26.32
C PRO A 345 18.46 2.58 -25.25
N SER A 346 18.96 3.50 -24.41
CA SER A 346 19.84 3.16 -23.28
C SER A 346 19.09 2.68 -22.02
N ILE A 347 17.78 2.95 -21.93
CA ILE A 347 16.92 2.66 -20.78
C ILE A 347 16.00 1.48 -21.08
N ARG A 348 15.23 1.52 -22.18
CA ARG A 348 14.34 0.44 -22.64
C ARG A 348 13.44 -0.14 -21.55
N MET A 349 12.89 0.72 -20.69
CA MET A 349 11.85 0.30 -19.75
C MET A 349 10.50 0.11 -20.46
N LEU A 350 10.26 0.89 -21.51
CA LEU A 350 9.11 0.76 -22.39
C LEU A 350 9.55 0.31 -23.78
N ASN A 351 8.80 -0.58 -24.40
CA ASN A 351 8.94 -0.89 -25.82
C ASN A 351 8.31 0.25 -26.69
N PRO A 352 8.45 0.23 -28.03
CA PRO A 352 7.90 1.26 -28.90
C PRO A 352 6.39 1.52 -28.71
N ASP A 353 5.63 0.46 -28.40
CA ASP A 353 4.19 0.48 -28.16
C ASP A 353 3.80 0.93 -26.74
N GLY A 354 4.78 1.20 -25.87
CA GLY A 354 4.56 1.67 -24.50
C GLY A 354 4.34 0.57 -23.46
N TRP A 355 4.53 -0.70 -23.80
CA TRP A 355 4.47 -1.77 -22.80
C TRP A 355 5.73 -1.80 -21.95
N VAL A 356 5.54 -1.98 -20.64
CA VAL A 356 6.65 -2.14 -19.69
C VAL A 356 7.31 -3.50 -19.90
N GLU A 357 8.59 -3.53 -20.28
CA GLU A 357 9.29 -4.78 -20.64
C GLU A 357 9.77 -5.58 -19.42
N THR A 358 9.91 -4.94 -18.26
CA THR A 358 10.48 -5.56 -17.06
C THR A 358 9.88 -4.98 -15.78
N ASP A 359 9.94 -5.74 -14.69
CA ASP A 359 9.46 -5.31 -13.38
C ASP A 359 10.18 -4.03 -12.91
N PRO A 360 9.47 -2.90 -12.76
CA PRO A 360 10.07 -1.63 -12.33
C PRO A 360 10.73 -1.67 -10.95
N LYS A 361 10.38 -2.64 -10.09
CA LYS A 361 10.97 -2.82 -8.74
C LYS A 361 12.26 -3.64 -8.74
N GLN A 362 12.64 -4.28 -9.85
CA GLN A 362 13.92 -4.99 -9.98
C GLN A 362 15.08 -4.01 -10.21
N LEU A 363 15.21 -3.02 -9.34
CA LEU A 363 16.14 -1.88 -9.47
C LEU A 363 17.62 -2.28 -9.31
N GLU A 364 17.90 -3.34 -8.57
CA GLU A 364 19.24 -3.65 -8.05
C GLU A 364 19.75 -5.06 -8.40
N LEU A 365 18.87 -5.93 -8.92
CA LEU A 365 19.29 -7.28 -9.28
C LEU A 365 20.01 -7.25 -10.63
N GLN A 366 21.35 -7.36 -10.59
CA GLN A 366 22.21 -7.51 -11.77
C GLN A 366 21.74 -8.61 -12.74
N ALA A 367 20.96 -9.56 -12.24
CA ALA A 367 20.34 -10.63 -13.02
C ALA A 367 19.43 -10.12 -14.16
N ASN A 368 18.99 -8.86 -14.12
CA ASN A 368 18.23 -8.25 -15.21
C ASN A 368 18.90 -6.97 -15.73
N PRO A 369 19.75 -7.05 -16.76
CA PRO A 369 20.52 -5.91 -17.26
C PRO A 369 19.65 -4.80 -17.87
N ARG A 370 18.37 -5.08 -18.18
CA ARG A 370 17.43 -4.07 -18.68
C ARG A 370 16.89 -3.17 -17.57
N ALA A 371 16.60 -3.75 -16.40
CA ALA A 371 16.11 -3.00 -15.24
C ALA A 371 17.25 -2.33 -14.46
N PHE A 372 18.49 -2.83 -14.57
CA PHE A 372 19.61 -2.33 -13.79
C PHE A 372 19.89 -0.84 -14.06
N GLY A 373 19.77 -0.03 -13.01
CA GLY A 373 20.09 1.40 -13.03
C GLY A 373 19.18 2.25 -13.91
N TRP A 374 17.98 1.78 -14.28
CA TRP A 374 17.07 2.55 -15.14
C TRP A 374 16.73 3.92 -14.54
N THR A 375 16.58 4.01 -13.22
CA THR A 375 16.29 5.26 -12.51
C THR A 375 17.39 6.30 -12.66
N LEU A 376 18.66 5.89 -12.55
CA LEU A 376 19.82 6.77 -12.75
C LEU A 376 19.91 7.28 -14.19
N LYS A 377 19.60 6.42 -15.17
CA LYS A 377 19.57 6.80 -16.58
C LYS A 377 18.42 7.75 -16.89
N VAL A 378 17.25 7.56 -16.28
CA VAL A 378 16.14 8.52 -16.41
C VAL A 378 16.54 9.84 -15.79
N GLN A 379 17.19 9.84 -14.62
CA GLN A 379 17.70 11.05 -13.97
C GLN A 379 18.74 11.81 -14.82
N SER A 380 19.59 11.10 -15.57
CA SER A 380 20.54 11.76 -16.47
C SER A 380 19.86 12.46 -17.65
N LEU A 381 18.70 11.95 -18.10
CA LEU A 381 17.90 12.58 -19.17
C LEU A 381 16.94 13.65 -18.63
N LEU A 382 16.44 13.46 -17.40
CA LEU A 382 15.49 14.33 -16.72
C LEU A 382 16.03 14.74 -15.35
N PRO A 383 17.00 15.69 -15.28
CA PRO A 383 17.67 16.06 -14.02
C PRO A 383 16.76 16.69 -12.96
N TRP A 384 15.49 16.97 -13.27
CA TRP A 384 14.48 17.44 -12.33
C TRP A 384 13.74 16.30 -11.60
N LEU A 385 13.93 15.04 -12.03
CA LEU A 385 13.31 13.84 -11.44
C LEU A 385 14.22 13.20 -10.36
N GLN A 386 14.61 14.01 -9.38
CA GLN A 386 15.62 13.69 -8.36
C GLN A 386 14.99 13.07 -7.10
N ASN A 387 15.74 12.22 -6.40
CA ASN A 387 15.22 11.48 -5.22
C ASN A 387 14.85 12.38 -4.04
N GLU A 388 15.41 13.58 -3.98
CA GLU A 388 15.15 14.57 -2.93
C GLU A 388 13.80 15.28 -3.13
N SER A 389 13.21 15.20 -4.33
CA SER A 389 11.93 15.83 -4.60
C SER A 389 10.80 15.11 -3.84
N PRO A 390 9.97 15.81 -3.05
CA PRO A 390 8.86 15.18 -2.34
C PRO A 390 7.79 14.62 -3.27
N VAL A 391 7.82 15.00 -4.55
CA VAL A 391 6.80 14.70 -5.55
C VAL A 391 7.40 14.00 -6.78
N PHE A 392 8.54 14.48 -7.27
CA PHE A 392 9.20 14.04 -8.50
C PHE A 392 10.44 13.19 -8.18
N ASN A 393 10.28 12.15 -7.37
CA ASN A 393 11.36 11.23 -7.02
C ASN A 393 11.21 9.87 -7.72
N LEU A 394 12.33 9.15 -7.80
CA LEU A 394 12.41 7.74 -8.20
C LEU A 394 12.81 6.85 -7.02
N ASP A 395 12.55 7.32 -5.78
CA ASP A 395 12.74 6.51 -4.59
C ASP A 395 11.62 5.46 -4.52
N LEU A 396 11.99 4.18 -4.41
CA LEU A 396 11.04 3.07 -4.36
C LEU A 396 9.98 3.24 -3.26
N ARG A 397 10.27 3.98 -2.19
CA ARG A 397 9.34 4.14 -1.07
C ARG A 397 8.30 5.23 -1.30
N ARG A 398 8.57 6.19 -2.20
CA ARG A 398 7.78 7.43 -2.36
C ARG A 398 7.44 7.80 -3.81
N SER A 399 7.95 7.06 -4.79
CA SER A 399 7.87 7.46 -6.19
C SER A 399 6.52 7.11 -6.83
N HIS A 400 5.74 8.15 -7.15
CA HIS A 400 4.54 7.99 -7.97
C HIS A 400 4.82 7.47 -9.39
N VAL A 401 6.01 7.74 -9.93
CA VAL A 401 6.42 7.22 -11.24
C VAL A 401 6.59 5.71 -11.17
N ILE A 402 7.28 5.20 -10.14
CA ILE A 402 7.43 3.76 -9.91
C ILE A 402 6.07 3.11 -9.65
N ASP A 403 5.20 3.74 -8.88
CA ASP A 403 3.85 3.22 -8.59
C ASP A 403 3.02 3.09 -9.86
N ALA A 404 2.99 4.15 -10.66
CA ALA A 404 2.28 4.18 -11.92
C ALA A 404 2.85 3.18 -12.93
N LEU A 405 4.17 2.99 -12.97
CA LEU A 405 4.80 1.98 -13.83
C LEU A 405 4.48 0.55 -13.37
N ASN A 406 4.52 0.27 -12.07
CA ASN A 406 4.14 -1.06 -11.57
C ASN A 406 2.66 -1.35 -11.79
N ALA A 407 1.80 -0.33 -11.67
CA ALA A 407 0.40 -0.44 -12.05
C ALA A 407 0.22 -0.77 -13.55
N ALA A 408 1.03 -0.16 -14.43
CA ALA A 408 1.03 -0.46 -15.86
C ALA A 408 1.54 -1.87 -16.15
N TYR A 409 2.62 -2.27 -15.46
CA TYR A 409 3.20 -3.60 -15.56
C TYR A 409 2.33 -4.69 -14.91
N ALA A 410 1.30 -4.31 -14.16
CA ALA A 410 0.40 -5.23 -13.48
C ALA A 410 1.12 -6.21 -12.52
N LYS A 411 2.05 -5.73 -11.69
CA LYS A 411 2.72 -6.57 -10.69
C LYS A 411 2.85 -5.90 -9.32
N HIS A 412 2.32 -6.58 -8.31
CA HIS A 412 2.54 -6.35 -6.88
C HIS A 412 2.56 -4.87 -6.43
N GLU A 413 1.56 -4.09 -6.83
CA GLU A 413 1.39 -2.67 -6.47
C GLU A 413 -0.08 -2.30 -6.23
N ASN A 414 -0.33 -1.12 -5.67
CA ASN A 414 -1.66 -0.55 -5.56
C ASN A 414 -2.32 -0.39 -6.93
N VAL A 415 -3.62 -0.66 -6.99
CA VAL A 415 -4.42 -0.34 -8.17
C VAL A 415 -5.70 0.38 -7.76
N ALA A 416 -5.57 1.68 -7.50
CA ALA A 416 -6.67 2.54 -7.06
C ALA A 416 -7.85 2.61 -8.04
N ALA A 417 -7.64 2.25 -9.32
CA ALA A 417 -8.68 2.25 -10.36
C ALA A 417 -9.89 1.36 -10.01
N TYR A 418 -9.68 0.29 -9.24
CA TYR A 418 -10.73 -0.66 -8.85
C TYR A 418 -11.46 -0.26 -7.57
N PHE A 419 -10.96 0.74 -6.83
CA PHE A 419 -11.48 1.09 -5.51
C PHE A 419 -12.98 1.41 -5.51
N THR A 420 -13.44 2.22 -6.46
CA THR A 420 -14.85 2.67 -6.55
C THR A 420 -15.81 1.50 -6.78
N ALA A 421 -15.45 0.56 -7.66
CA ALA A 421 -16.25 -0.64 -7.89
C ALA A 421 -16.25 -1.54 -6.65
N SER A 422 -15.08 -1.74 -6.04
CA SER A 422 -14.92 -2.56 -4.83
C SER A 422 -15.76 -2.03 -3.67
N ILE A 423 -15.69 -0.73 -3.38
CA ILE A 423 -16.45 -0.15 -2.27
C ILE A 423 -17.95 -0.18 -2.53
N ALA A 424 -18.41 0.08 -3.77
CA ALA A 424 -19.82 -0.02 -4.12
C ALA A 424 -20.34 -1.47 -3.94
N TRP A 425 -19.55 -2.47 -4.33
CA TRP A 425 -19.90 -3.86 -4.10
C TRP A 425 -19.97 -4.19 -2.59
N LEU A 426 -19.05 -3.68 -1.78
CA LEU A 426 -19.07 -3.85 -0.32
C LEU A 426 -20.23 -3.09 0.35
N GLU A 427 -20.61 -1.91 -0.14
CA GLU A 427 -21.82 -1.17 0.29
C GLU A 427 -23.08 -2.04 0.13
N SER A 428 -23.17 -2.78 -0.99
CA SER A 428 -24.25 -3.73 -1.26
C SER A 428 -24.20 -5.04 -0.43
N GLN A 429 -23.23 -5.16 0.49
CA GLN A 429 -22.93 -6.40 1.22
C GLN A 429 -22.61 -7.59 0.30
N GLY A 430 -22.01 -7.31 -0.86
CA GLY A 430 -21.61 -8.31 -1.84
C GLY A 430 -22.73 -8.86 -2.74
N THR A 431 -23.86 -8.15 -2.84
CA THR A 431 -25.03 -8.58 -3.62
C THR A 431 -25.12 -7.95 -5.01
N ALA A 432 -24.44 -6.83 -5.26
CA ALA A 432 -24.42 -6.17 -6.56
C ALA A 432 -23.61 -6.97 -7.61
N ASP A 433 -23.95 -6.78 -8.89
CA ASP A 433 -23.15 -7.29 -10.01
C ASP A 433 -21.81 -6.56 -10.08
N PHE A 434 -20.75 -7.24 -9.63
CA PHE A 434 -19.41 -6.67 -9.57
C PHE A 434 -18.86 -6.33 -10.96
N GLU A 435 -19.17 -7.13 -11.98
CA GLU A 435 -18.69 -6.89 -13.34
C GLU A 435 -19.34 -5.64 -13.95
N ALA A 436 -20.63 -5.43 -13.68
CA ALA A 436 -21.30 -4.17 -14.05
C ALA A 436 -20.66 -2.97 -13.33
N LEU A 437 -20.37 -3.10 -12.03
CA LEU A 437 -19.69 -2.04 -11.27
C LEU A 437 -18.29 -1.74 -11.81
N LEU A 438 -17.52 -2.76 -12.19
CA LEU A 438 -16.21 -2.59 -12.82
C LEU A 438 -16.30 -1.78 -14.11
N ARG A 439 -17.25 -2.12 -15.01
CA ARG A 439 -17.45 -1.39 -16.27
C ARG A 439 -17.84 0.08 -16.05
N LEU A 440 -18.68 0.34 -15.05
CA LEU A 440 -19.24 1.68 -14.80
C LEU A 440 -18.35 2.58 -13.94
N SER A 441 -17.56 1.99 -13.03
CA SER A 441 -16.93 2.73 -11.94
C SER A 441 -15.40 2.73 -11.96
N THR A 442 -14.77 2.02 -12.90
CA THR A 442 -13.31 2.02 -13.02
C THR A 442 -12.83 3.40 -13.47
N VAL A 443 -12.00 4.04 -12.64
CA VAL A 443 -11.50 5.38 -12.94
C VAL A 443 -10.27 5.29 -13.84
N LYS A 444 -10.39 5.81 -15.07
CA LYS A 444 -9.27 5.88 -16.03
C LYS A 444 -8.29 7.02 -15.72
N ASN A 445 -8.82 8.19 -15.32
CA ASN A 445 -8.02 9.37 -14.98
C ASN A 445 -8.17 9.67 -13.47
N LEU A 446 -7.29 9.08 -12.67
CA LEU A 446 -7.25 9.29 -11.21
C LEU A 446 -6.86 10.73 -10.88
N ALA A 447 -6.05 11.36 -11.72
CA ALA A 447 -5.65 12.75 -11.61
C ALA A 447 -6.73 13.74 -12.08
N ALA A 448 -7.94 13.30 -12.40
CA ALA A 448 -9.11 14.17 -12.54
C ALA A 448 -9.97 14.17 -11.26
N LEU A 449 -9.65 13.30 -10.30
CA LEU A 449 -10.42 13.19 -9.07
C LEU A 449 -10.04 14.30 -8.10
N THR A 450 -11.03 15.03 -7.60
CA THR A 450 -10.88 15.94 -6.46
C THR A 450 -11.37 15.26 -5.19
N ALA A 451 -10.94 15.76 -4.03
CA ALA A 451 -11.52 15.34 -2.75
C ALA A 451 -12.92 15.95 -2.50
N THR A 452 -13.36 16.87 -3.37
CA THR A 452 -14.75 17.34 -3.39
C THR A 452 -15.67 16.16 -3.59
N ARG A 453 -16.58 15.98 -2.62
CA ARG A 453 -17.55 14.91 -2.63
C ARG A 453 -18.43 15.00 -3.88
N VAL A 454 -18.60 13.88 -4.57
CA VAL A 454 -19.69 13.67 -5.53
C VAL A 454 -20.76 12.90 -4.77
N ASP A 455 -21.97 13.46 -4.72
CA ASP A 455 -23.12 12.79 -4.12
C ASP A 455 -23.55 11.62 -5.01
N VAL A 456 -22.87 10.48 -4.83
CA VAL A 456 -23.28 9.19 -5.37
C VAL A 456 -24.11 8.50 -4.29
N PRO A 457 -25.37 8.12 -4.55
CA PRO A 457 -26.16 7.35 -3.60
C PRO A 457 -25.42 6.05 -3.21
N LEU A 458 -25.40 5.74 -1.92
CA LEU A 458 -24.88 4.46 -1.45
C LEU A 458 -25.77 3.34 -1.96
N LEU A 459 -25.16 2.25 -2.43
CA LEU A 459 -25.94 1.07 -2.79
C LEU A 459 -26.56 0.49 -1.52
N THR A 460 -27.90 0.50 -1.46
CA THR A 460 -28.63 -0.12 -0.35
C THR A 460 -28.72 -1.61 -0.64
N PRO A 461 -28.45 -2.50 0.33
CA PRO A 461 -28.65 -3.92 0.13
C PRO A 461 -30.08 -4.19 -0.33
N VAL A 462 -30.24 -4.99 -1.38
CA VAL A 462 -31.56 -5.49 -1.78
C VAL A 462 -32.03 -6.38 -0.62
N ARG A 463 -33.09 -5.97 0.09
CA ARG A 463 -33.70 -6.83 1.10
C ARG A 463 -34.16 -8.09 0.37
N SER A 464 -33.60 -9.25 0.73
CA SER A 464 -34.11 -10.54 0.27
C SER A 464 -35.58 -10.62 0.68
N GLN A 465 -36.47 -10.62 -0.31
CA GLN A 465 -37.90 -10.89 -0.12
C GLN A 465 -38.11 -12.37 0.20
#